data_AF-A0A0F5VJ01-F1
#
_entry.id   AF-A0A0F5VJ01-F1
#
_cell.length_a   1.000
_cell.length_b   1.000
_cell.length_c   1.000
_cell.angle_alpha   90.00
_cell.angle_beta   90.00
_cell.angle_gamma   90.00
#
_symmetry.space_group_name_H-M   'P 1'
#
loop_
_entity.id
_entity.type
_entity.pdbx_description
1 polymer ?
#
loop_
_entity_poly.entity_id
_entity_poly.type
_entity_poly.pdbx_seq_one_letter_code
_entity_poly.pdbx_strand_id
1 'polypeptide(L)' 'KRNEDVRTVQKALIKRGHKLPDGATGFFGEQTKAAYRAEQRKQGFKGTDADGIPGPTSLTALGRLTGFSVT' A
#
# COMPACT_ATOMS: atom_id res chain seq x y z
N LYS A 1 -3.93 -16.32 9.94
CA LYS A 1 -2.93 -16.54 8.86
C LYS A 1 -2.36 -15.16 8.51
N ARG A 2 -1.06 -14.90 8.74
CA ARG A 2 -0.42 -13.62 8.41
C ARG A 2 -0.07 -13.64 6.92
N ASN A 3 -0.43 -12.60 6.18
CA ASN A 3 -0.18 -12.51 4.74
C ASN A 3 1.10 -11.69 4.50
N GLU A 4 2.13 -12.31 3.93
CA GLU A 4 3.42 -11.67 3.66
C GLU A 4 3.33 -10.60 2.55
N ASP A 5 2.41 -10.75 1.60
CA ASP A 5 2.18 -9.73 0.56
C ASP A 5 1.64 -8.44 1.20
N VAL A 6 0.70 -8.59 2.15
CA VAL A 6 0.17 -7.46 2.92
C VAL A 6 1.27 -6.80 3.74
N ARG A 7 2.18 -7.58 4.33
CA ARG A 7 3.33 -7.01 5.06
C ARG A 7 4.26 -6.24 4.15
N THR A 8 4.51 -6.74 2.95
CA THR A 8 5.33 -6.06 1.95
C THR A 8 4.72 -4.70 1.59
N VAL A 9 3.41 -4.66 1.32
CA VAL A 9 2.69 -3.41 1.06
C VAL A 9 2.74 -2.46 2.26
N GLN A 10 2.48 -2.94 3.48
CA GLN A 10 2.52 -2.11 4.68
C GLN A 10 3.91 -1.52 4.95
N LYS A 11 4.98 -2.31 4.79
CA LYS A 11 6.36 -1.83 4.88
C LYS A 11 6.65 -0.75 3.84
N ALA A 12 6.17 -0.94 2.61
CA ALA A 12 6.31 0.05 1.55
C ALA A 12 5.57 1.36 1.85
N LEU A 13 4.34 1.27 2.39
CA LEU A 13 3.58 2.45 2.82
C LEU A 13 4.30 3.22 3.94
N ILE A 14 4.85 2.51 4.92
CA ILE A 14 5.66 3.12 6.00
C ILE A 14 6.90 3.80 5.40
N LYS A 15 7.62 3.13 4.48
CA LYS A 15 8.78 3.71 3.77
C LYS A 15 8.41 4.96 2.96
N ARG A 16 7.19 5.05 2.45
CA ARG A 16 6.65 6.23 1.74
C ARG A 16 6.19 7.36 2.67
N GLY A 17 6.25 7.14 3.98
CA GLY A 17 5.91 8.11 5.03
C GLY A 17 4.47 8.02 5.54
N HIS A 18 3.71 6.97 5.18
CA HIS A 18 2.36 6.78 5.70
C HIS A 18 2.40 6.20 7.12
N LYS A 19 1.52 6.71 7.99
CA LYS A 19 1.41 6.24 9.37
C LYS A 19 0.57 4.96 9.42
N LEU A 20 1.18 3.88 9.90
CA LEU A 20 0.50 2.66 10.31
C LEU A 20 0.86 2.39 11.77
N PRO A 21 0.04 2.84 12.74
CA PRO A 21 0.27 2.65 14.17
C PRO A 21 0.62 1.20 14.56
N ASP A 22 -0.08 0.23 14.00
CA ASP A 22 0.15 -1.20 14.27
C ASP A 22 1.31 -1.80 13.45
N GLY A 23 1.90 -1.00 12.56
CA GLY A 23 2.98 -1.41 11.68
C GLY A 23 2.56 -2.43 10.62
N ALA A 24 3.53 -3.23 10.17
CA ALA A 24 3.33 -4.26 9.15
C ALA A 24 2.82 -5.58 9.77
N THR A 25 1.56 -5.59 10.18
CA THR A 25 0.91 -6.73 10.85
C THR A 25 0.69 -7.93 9.91
N GLY A 26 0.53 -7.68 8.61
CA GLY A 26 0.05 -8.65 7.62
C GLY A 26 -1.46 -8.80 7.57
N PHE A 27 -2.20 -7.92 8.26
CA PHE A 27 -3.65 -7.81 8.20
C PHE A 27 -4.05 -6.57 7.39
N PHE A 28 -4.81 -6.78 6.31
CA PHE A 28 -5.29 -5.68 5.46
C PHE A 28 -6.59 -5.11 6.03
N GLY A 29 -6.47 -4.28 7.06
CA GLY A 29 -7.59 -3.58 7.69
C GLY A 29 -7.75 -2.14 7.22
N GLU A 30 -8.68 -1.42 7.85
CA GLU A 30 -9.01 -0.02 7.53
C GLU A 30 -7.79 0.93 7.55
N GLN A 31 -6.86 0.76 8.50
CA GLN A 31 -5.65 1.58 8.54
C GLN A 31 -4.77 1.39 7.29
N THR A 32 -4.63 0.14 6.84
CA THR A 32 -3.85 -0.17 5.62
C THR A 32 -4.56 0.34 4.38
N LYS A 33 -5.88 0.16 4.31
CA LYS A 33 -6.72 0.68 3.23
C LYS A 33 -6.64 2.21 3.12
N ALA A 34 -6.72 2.93 4.24
CA ALA A 34 -6.62 4.39 4.28
C ALA A 34 -5.23 4.88 3.86
N ALA A 35 -4.16 4.26 4.36
CA ALA A 35 -2.79 4.57 3.96
C ALA A 35 -2.55 4.30 2.46
N TYR A 36 -3.07 3.17 1.96
CA TYR A 36 -2.95 2.84 0.54
C TYR A 36 -3.73 3.82 -0.35
N ARG A 37 -4.93 4.25 0.08
CA ARG A 37 -5.72 5.29 -0.59
C ARG A 37 -4.96 6.61 -0.72
N ALA A 38 -4.28 7.01 0.35
CA ALA A 38 -3.43 8.21 0.34
C ALA A 38 -2.23 8.04 -0.60
N GLU A 39 -1.62 6.85 -0.62
CA GLU A 39 -0.54 6.53 -1.55
C GLU A 39 -0.99 6.56 -3.01
N GLN A 40 -2.15 5.98 -3.35
CA GLN A 40 -2.72 6.07 -4.69
C GLN A 40 -2.90 7.54 -5.13
N ARG A 41 -3.42 8.40 -4.26
CA ARG A 41 -3.52 9.84 -4.54
C ARG A 41 -2.16 10.49 -4.78
N LYS A 42 -1.14 10.12 -3.98
CA LYS A 42 0.24 10.59 -4.12
C LYS A 42 0.89 10.11 -5.42
N GLN A 43 0.47 8.97 -5.96
CA GLN A 43 0.88 8.46 -7.26
C GLN A 43 0.10 9.09 -8.44
N GLY A 44 -0.91 9.93 -8.16
CA GLY A 44 -1.69 10.65 -9.17
C GLY A 44 -3.04 10.03 -9.51
N PHE A 45 -3.41 8.89 -8.92
CA PHE A 45 -4.72 8.27 -9.10
C PHE A 45 -5.83 9.11 -8.46
N LYS A 46 -7.04 9.06 -9.04
CA LYS A 46 -8.20 9.87 -8.61
C LYS A 46 -9.49 9.06 -8.69
N GLY A 47 -10.54 9.58 -8.05
CA GLY A 47 -11.86 8.95 -8.07
C GLY A 47 -11.81 7.51 -7.55
N THR A 48 -12.32 6.58 -8.35
CA THR A 48 -12.34 5.13 -8.07
C THR A 48 -10.96 4.49 -8.14
N ASP A 49 -9.99 5.08 -8.86
CA ASP A 49 -8.64 4.54 -8.95
C ASP A 49 -7.80 4.81 -7.67
N ALA A 50 -8.34 5.63 -6.77
CA ALA A 50 -7.79 5.89 -5.44
C ALA A 50 -8.80 5.50 -4.36
N ASP A 51 -9.17 4.21 -4.35
CA ASP A 51 -10.16 3.60 -3.46
C ASP A 51 -9.56 3.00 -2.17
N GLY A 52 -8.25 2.79 -2.13
CA GLY A 52 -7.51 2.12 -1.07
C GLY A 52 -7.34 0.62 -1.28
N ILE A 53 -7.77 0.08 -2.41
CA ILE A 53 -7.61 -1.33 -2.77
C ILE A 53 -6.39 -1.48 -3.68
N PRO A 54 -5.42 -2.34 -3.34
CA PRO A 54 -4.26 -2.56 -4.20
C PRO A 54 -4.64 -3.19 -5.54
N GLY A 55 -4.46 -2.43 -6.62
CA GLY A 55 -4.53 -2.94 -8.00
C GLY A 55 -3.12 -3.12 -8.61
N PRO A 56 -2.98 -3.87 -9.72
CA PRO A 56 -1.69 -4.14 -10.34
C PRO A 56 -0.87 -2.88 -10.63
N THR A 57 -1.49 -1.85 -11.23
CA THR A 57 -0.78 -0.61 -11.60
C THR A 57 -0.26 0.16 -10.39
N SER A 58 -1.09 0.37 -9.36
CA SER A 58 -0.67 1.09 -8.14
C SER A 58 0.30 0.28 -7.29
N LEU A 59 0.19 -1.05 -7.29
CA LEU A 59 1.15 -1.94 -6.64
C LEU A 59 2.50 -1.92 -7.33
N THR A 60 2.55 -2.02 -8.66
CA THR A 60 3.80 -1.95 -9.42
C THR A 60 4.47 -0.58 -9.23
N ALA A 61 3.70 0.50 -9.23
CA ALA A 61 4.22 1.83 -8.96
C ALA A 61 4.80 1.94 -7.53
N LEU A 62 4.07 1.47 -6.52
CA LEU A 62 4.57 1.41 -5.15
C LEU A 62 5.85 0.55 -5.04
N GLY A 63 5.88 -0.59 -5.73
CA GLY A 63 7.04 -1.48 -5.80
C GLY A 63 8.28 -0.80 -6.37
N ARG A 64 8.15 -0.13 -7.52
CA ARG A 64 9.24 0.66 -8.12
C ARG A 64 9.78 1.74 -7.18
N LEU A 65 8.90 2.37 -6.40
CA LEU A 65 9.27 3.43 -5.46
C LEU A 65 9.95 2.92 -4.18
N THR A 66 9.75 1.65 -3.83
CA THR A 66 10.14 1.14 -2.50
C THR A 66 11.07 -0.08 -2.54
N GLY A 67 11.25 -0.71 -3.70
CA GLY A 67 12.22 -1.77 -3.95
C GLY A 67 11.67 -3.19 -3.84
N PHE A 68 10.39 -3.40 -4.13
CA PHE A 68 9.82 -4.75 -4.30
C PHE A 68 9.18 -4.90 -5.69
N SER A 69 9.13 -6.13 -6.18
CA SER A 69 8.55 -6.45 -7.48
C SER A 69 7.17 -7.08 -7.30
N VAL A 70 6.26 -6.77 -8.21
CA VAL A 70 4.97 -7.44 -8.37
C VAL A 70 5.14 -8.39 -9.54
N THR A 71 4.98 -9.69 -9.29
CA THR A 71 5.10 -10.76 -10.30
C THR A 71 3.76 -11.43 -10.51
#